data_AF-A0A918M663-F1
#
_entry.id   AF-A0A918M663-F1
#
_cell.length_a   1.000
_cell.length_b   1.000
_cell.length_c   1.000
_cell.angle_alpha   90.00
_cell.angle_beta   90.00
_cell.angle_gamma   90.00
#
_symmetry.space_group_name_H-M   'P 1'
#
loop_
_entity.id
_entity.type
_entity.pdbx_description
1 polymer ?
#
loop_
_entity_poly.entity_id
_entity_poly.type
_entity_poly.pdbx_seq_one_letter_code
_entity_poly.pdbx_strand_id
1 'polypeptide(L)' 'MDADLTQEKLAERTGISRTTLQSIEAGRNDPKLSHLLLIATAVGVSIHDLLP' A
#
# COMPACT_ATOMS: atom_id res chain seq x y z
N MET A 1 -11.10 12.32 -7.56
CA MET A 1 -11.14 12.51 -6.11
C MET A 1 -9.81 12.01 -5.61
N ASP A 2 -8.86 12.92 -5.46
CA ASP A 2 -7.52 12.60 -4.96
C ASP A 2 -7.67 12.02 -3.56
N ALA A 3 -7.18 10.80 -3.37
CA ALA A 3 -7.21 10.15 -2.08
C ALA A 3 -6.41 11.01 -1.10
N ASP A 4 -7.09 11.63 -0.13
CA ASP A 4 -6.50 12.40 0.99
C ASP A 4 -5.74 11.48 1.98
N LEU A 5 -5.19 10.37 1.46
CA LEU A 5 -4.47 9.36 2.21
C LEU A 5 -2.98 9.61 2.07
N THR A 6 -2.41 10.31 3.05
CA THR A 6 -0.95 10.43 3.16
C THR A 6 -0.32 9.05 3.39
N GLN A 7 0.96 8.89 3.03
CA GLN A 7 1.73 7.68 3.35
C GLN A 7 1.73 7.36 4.85
N GLU A 8 1.69 8.39 5.70
CA GLU A 8 1.55 8.25 7.15
C GLU A 8 0.21 7.61 7.51
N LYS A 9 -0.88 8.09 6.91
CA LYS A 9 -2.20 7.53 7.19
C LYS A 9 -2.36 6.10 6.67
N LEU A 10 -1.75 5.78 5.53
CA LEU A 10 -1.71 4.41 5.01
C LEU A 10 -0.87 3.50 5.91
N ALA A 11 0.26 3.99 6.44
CA ALA A 11 1.09 3.25 7.39
C ALA A 11 0.31 2.90 8.67
N GLU A 12 -0.42 3.87 9.24
CA GLU A 12 -1.29 3.65 10.39
C GLU A 12 -2.37 2.59 10.12
N ARG A 13 -3.04 2.68 8.96
CA ARG A 13 -4.14 1.76 8.60
C ARG A 13 -3.67 0.33 8.35
N THR A 14 -2.49 0.17 7.75
CA THR A 14 -1.98 -1.14 7.32
C THR A 14 -1.06 -1.79 8.35
N GLY A 15 -0.52 -1.02 9.30
CA GLY A 15 0.57 -1.44 10.18
C GLY A 15 1.91 -1.63 9.45
N ILE A 16 1.99 -1.24 8.17
CA ILE A 16 3.22 -1.33 7.37
C ILE A 16 4.04 -0.07 7.63
N SER A 17 5.36 -0.21 7.80
CA SER A 17 6.23 0.95 8.00
C SER A 17 6.17 1.89 6.79
N ARG A 18 6.25 3.21 7.04
CA ARG A 18 6.28 4.22 5.98
C ARG A 18 7.42 3.98 4.97
N THR A 19 8.59 3.55 5.43
CA THR A 19 9.73 3.22 4.55
C THR A 19 9.44 2.01 3.66
N THR A 20 8.72 1.02 4.18
CA THR A 20 8.27 -0.13 3.38
C THR A 20 7.26 0.31 2.33
N LEU A 21 6.25 1.11 2.69
CA LEU A 21 5.29 1.66 1.73
C LEU A 21 5.98 2.47 0.62
N GLN A 22 6.92 3.35 0.96
CA GLN A 22 7.71 4.11 -0.02
C GLN A 22 8.50 3.20 -0.97
N SER A 23 9.04 2.10 -0.45
CA SER A 23 9.80 1.15 -1.27
C SER A 23 8.89 0.38 -2.24
N ILE A 24 7.66 0.07 -1.81
CA ILE A 24 6.62 -0.56 -2.64
C ILE A 24 6.17 0.41 -3.74
N GLU A 25 5.82 1.65 -3.39
CA GLU A 25 5.41 2.68 -4.36
C GLU A 25 6.50 3.00 -5.39
N ALA A 26 7.76 2.99 -4.96
CA ALA A 26 8.91 3.20 -5.84
C ALA A 26 9.29 1.97 -6.67
N GLY A 27 8.57 0.85 -6.54
CA GLY A 27 8.86 -0.41 -7.26
C GLY A 27 10.22 -1.01 -6.93
N ARG A 28 10.81 -0.68 -5.77
CA ARG A 28 12.19 -1.07 -5.41
C ARG A 28 12.28 -2.51 -4.91
N ASN A 29 11.19 -3.09 -4.42
CA ASN A 29 11.12 -4.47 -3.94
C ASN A 29 9.79 -5.09 -4.36
N ASP A 30 9.78 -6.41 -4.57
CA ASP A 30 8.54 -7.16 -4.73
C ASP A 30 7.78 -7.18 -3.38
N PRO A 31 6.59 -6.57 -3.28
CA PRO A 31 5.80 -6.60 -2.07
C PRO A 31 5.31 -8.03 -1.80
N LYS A 32 5.40 -8.45 -0.52
CA LYS A 32 4.71 -9.67 -0.09
C LYS A 32 3.22 -9.56 -0.41
N LEU A 33 2.60 -10.67 -0.82
CA LEU A 33 1.15 -10.76 -1.05
C LEU A 33 0.34 -10.21 0.14
N SER A 34 0.80 -10.47 1.37
CA SER A 34 0.18 -9.94 2.60
C SER A 34 0.16 -8.41 2.65
N HIS A 35 1.22 -7.74 2.17
CA HIS A 35 1.25 -6.28 2.10
C HIS A 35 0.29 -5.76 1.04
N LEU A 36 0.24 -6.40 -0.14
CA LEU A 36 -0.71 -6.04 -1.20
C LEU A 36 -2.16 -6.16 -0.72
N LEU A 37 -2.51 -7.23 -0.01
CA LEU A 37 -3.85 -7.42 0.57
C LEU A 37 -4.21 -6.32 1.58
N LEU A 38 -3.27 -5.97 2.47
CA LEU A 38 -3.46 -4.91 3.46
C LEU A 38 -3.64 -3.54 2.79
N ILE A 39 -2.82 -3.24 1.79
CA ILE A 39 -2.90 -1.98 1.04
C ILE A 39 -4.21 -1.90 0.27
N ALA A 40 -4.56 -2.94 -0.49
CA ALA A 40 -5.81 -3.01 -1.26
C ALA A 40 -7.04 -2.78 -0.37
N THR A 41 -7.07 -3.44 0.79
CA THR A 41 -8.13 -3.25 1.79
C THR A 41 -8.16 -1.83 2.33
N ALA A 42 -7.00 -1.25 2.64
CA ALA A 42 -6.90 0.08 3.24
C ALA A 42 -7.29 1.23 2.30
N VAL A 43 -7.11 1.03 0.98
CA VAL A 43 -7.44 2.00 -0.07
C VAL A 43 -8.76 1.69 -0.78
N GLY A 44 -9.37 0.54 -0.52
CA GLY A 44 -10.69 0.16 -1.04
C GLY A 44 -10.69 -0.28 -2.51
N VAL A 45 -9.61 -0.90 -2.97
CA VAL A 45 -9.46 -1.41 -4.35
C VAL A 45 -9.34 -2.94 -4.37
N SER A 46 -9.48 -3.55 -5.54
CA SER A 46 -9.20 -4.97 -5.70
C SER A 46 -7.69 -5.20 -5.63
N ILE A 47 -7.25 -6.33 -5.07
CA ILE A 47 -5.83 -6.70 -5.14
C ILE A 47 -5.33 -6.83 -6.58
N HIS A 48 -6.22 -7.18 -7.52
CA HIS A 48 -5.90 -7.24 -8.94
C HIS A 48 -5.46 -5.89 -9.51
N ASP A 49 -5.90 -4.78 -8.91
CA ASP A 49 -5.52 -3.42 -9.31
C ASP A 49 -4.08 -3.06 -8.86
N LEU A 50 -3.46 -3.89 -8.01
CA LEU A 50 -2.09 -3.71 -7.49
C LEU A 50 -1.07 -4.69 -8.10
N LEU A 51 -1.53 -5.62 -8.94
CA LEU A 51 -0.67 -6.56 -9.66
C LEU A 51 -0.19 -5.92 -10.98
N PRO A 52 0.99 -6.30 -11.49
CA PRO A 52 1.47 -5.82 -12.79
C PRO A 52 0.60 -6.25 -13.97
#